data_AF-A0A850KVW3-F1
#
_entry.id   AF-A0A850KVW3-F1
#
_cell.length_a   1.000
_cell.length_b   1.000
_cell.length_c   1.000
_cell.angle_alpha   90.00
_cell.angle_beta   90.00
_cell.angle_gamma   90.00
#
_symmetry.space_group_name_H-M   'P 1'
#
loop_
_entity.id
_entity.type
_entity.pdbx_description
1 polymer ?
#
loop_
_entity_poly.entity_id
_entity_poly.type
_entity_poly.pdbx_seq_one_letter_code
_entity_poly.pdbx_strand_id
1 'polypeptide(L)'
;MTTHQKELYITMVEMFIEHYPDDSIGTDGKPYLDCHMCRAWQAMRADLIALGLAEGHPLSSSLSATVSQARQRLATNMPASAPPFQEILDDWMYLFSGYHSPTLPTTRGPFATESVYAHVMALFVSHGFARKEAEKYIWTEKIAPAMRSFYQWTPELEDLGDLETQEIDQALASVPKEIETRILETGDPFKSLRIIKELWDGEVWHLVPAKNESSNAITNAQMRLYRRMIERATGSSPF
;
A
#
# COMPACT_ATOMS: atom_id res chain seq x y z
N MET A 1 20.55 11.37 -2.92
CA MET A 1 19.24 11.97 -2.56
C MET A 1 19.43 13.47 -2.34
N THR A 2 18.59 14.32 -2.94
CA THR A 2 18.66 15.79 -2.80
C THR A 2 18.11 16.24 -1.45
N THR A 3 18.47 17.44 -0.95
CA THR A 3 17.94 18.00 0.32
C THR A 3 16.41 17.93 0.40
N HIS A 4 15.76 18.24 -0.72
CA HIS A 4 14.32 18.18 -0.91
C HIS A 4 13.75 16.75 -0.79
N GLN A 5 14.40 15.75 -1.40
CA GLN A 5 14.02 14.35 -1.23
C GLN A 5 14.26 13.85 0.20
N LYS A 6 15.24 14.40 0.93
CA LYS A 6 15.48 14.06 2.34
C LYS A 6 14.33 14.54 3.23
N GLU A 7 13.79 15.73 2.98
CA GLU A 7 12.66 16.24 3.75
C GLU A 7 11.40 15.41 3.53
N LEU A 8 11.08 15.10 2.27
CA LEU A 8 9.96 14.21 1.93
C LEU A 8 10.15 12.80 2.52
N TYR A 9 11.38 12.26 2.48
CA TYR A 9 11.73 11.00 3.15
C TYR A 9 11.41 11.04 4.64
N ILE A 10 11.88 12.06 5.35
CA ILE A 10 11.67 12.22 6.78
C ILE A 10 10.16 12.27 7.07
N THR A 11 9.39 13.10 6.38
CA THR A 11 7.94 13.21 6.61
C THR A 11 7.19 11.92 6.31
N MET A 12 7.58 11.17 5.28
CA MET A 12 7.01 9.85 5.00
C MET A 12 7.29 8.85 6.14
N VAL A 13 8.49 8.90 6.73
CA VAL A 13 8.85 8.09 7.90
C VAL A 13 8.05 8.50 9.14
N GLU A 14 7.91 9.80 9.40
CA GLU A 14 7.13 10.35 10.52
C GLU A 14 5.68 9.86 10.47
N MET A 15 5.04 10.01 9.30
CA MET A 15 3.68 9.54 9.08
C MET A 15 3.54 8.03 9.29
N PHE A 16 4.53 7.25 8.86
CA PHE A 16 4.52 5.81 9.07
C PHE A 16 4.56 5.44 10.56
N ILE A 17 5.46 6.06 11.33
CA ILE A 17 5.57 5.85 12.79
C ILE A 17 4.25 6.21 13.48
N GLU A 18 3.60 7.31 13.06
CA GLU A 18 2.33 7.77 13.64
C GLU A 18 1.16 6.83 13.35
N HIS A 19 1.09 6.22 12.16
CA HIS A 19 -0.06 5.42 11.72
C HIS A 19 0.12 3.91 11.93
N TYR A 20 1.35 3.42 12.06
CA TYR A 20 1.67 2.00 12.22
C TYR A 20 2.63 1.74 13.40
N PRO A 21 2.27 2.12 14.64
CA PRO A 21 3.19 2.04 15.77
C PRO A 21 3.52 0.61 16.23
N ASP A 22 2.68 -0.42 15.99
CA ASP A 22 2.91 -1.76 16.60
C ASP A 22 2.40 -3.02 15.86
N ASP A 23 1.31 -2.99 15.07
CA ASP A 23 0.61 -4.24 14.68
C ASP A 23 1.16 -5.00 13.44
N SER A 24 2.31 -4.60 12.88
CA SER A 24 2.88 -5.27 11.68
C SER A 24 3.89 -6.39 11.99
N ILE A 25 4.19 -6.63 13.28
CA ILE A 25 5.05 -7.73 13.73
C ILE A 25 4.16 -8.83 14.29
N GLY A 26 4.24 -10.02 13.69
CA GLY A 26 3.65 -11.25 14.19
C GLY A 26 4.00 -11.50 15.65
N THR A 27 3.12 -12.20 16.35
CA THR A 27 3.30 -12.59 17.76
C THR A 27 4.57 -13.43 18.01
N ASP A 28 5.22 -13.91 16.95
CA ASP A 28 6.50 -14.62 16.95
C ASP A 28 7.73 -13.70 16.73
N GLY A 29 7.53 -12.38 16.68
CA GLY A 29 8.58 -11.40 16.42
C GLY A 29 9.01 -11.33 14.95
N LYS A 30 8.32 -12.03 14.04
CA LYS A 30 8.57 -11.93 12.61
C LYS A 30 7.59 -10.95 11.96
N PRO A 31 8.00 -10.14 10.98
CA PRO A 31 7.06 -9.35 10.21
C PRO A 31 5.99 -10.26 9.59
N TYR A 32 4.71 -9.87 9.62
CA TYR A 32 3.62 -10.64 9.02
C TYR A 32 3.75 -10.84 7.49
N LEU A 33 4.67 -10.14 6.86
CA LEU A 33 4.79 -10.05 5.41
C LEU A 33 6.22 -10.33 4.96
N ASP A 34 6.49 -11.53 4.45
CA ASP A 34 7.76 -11.88 3.79
C ASP A 34 7.80 -11.33 2.35
N CYS A 35 7.39 -10.06 2.17
CA CYS A 35 7.28 -9.41 0.87
C CYS A 35 8.30 -8.26 0.76
N HIS A 36 8.52 -7.79 -0.47
CA HIS A 36 9.43 -6.68 -0.77
C HIS A 36 9.20 -5.44 0.13
N MET A 37 7.96 -5.21 0.58
CA MET A 37 7.58 -4.10 1.49
C MET A 37 8.30 -4.14 2.83
N CYS A 38 8.68 -5.33 3.31
CA CYS A 38 9.45 -5.45 4.54
C CYS A 38 10.89 -4.99 4.36
N ARG A 39 11.44 -4.87 3.14
CA ARG A 39 12.84 -4.49 2.97
C ARG A 39 13.08 -2.99 3.12
N ALA A 40 12.31 -2.11 2.48
CA ALA A 40 12.50 -0.67 2.72
C ALA A 40 12.04 -0.31 4.13
N TRP A 41 10.99 -0.95 4.66
CA TRP A 41 10.61 -0.81 6.06
C TRP A 41 11.71 -1.29 7.02
N GLN A 42 12.26 -2.48 6.83
CA GLN A 42 13.36 -2.99 7.67
C GLN A 42 14.62 -2.14 7.53
N ALA A 43 14.91 -1.62 6.34
CA ALA A 43 16.02 -0.70 6.13
C ALA A 43 15.77 0.64 6.86
N MET A 44 14.58 1.21 6.72
CA MET A 44 14.16 2.43 7.40
C MET A 44 14.15 2.26 8.92
N ARG A 45 13.64 1.13 9.42
CA ARG A 45 13.66 0.77 10.84
C ARG A 45 15.09 0.52 11.31
N ALA A 46 15.93 -0.16 10.54
CA ALA A 46 17.33 -0.35 10.86
C ALA A 46 18.09 0.99 10.92
N ASP A 47 17.77 1.93 10.04
CA ASP A 47 18.31 3.29 10.07
C ASP A 47 17.84 4.04 11.32
N LEU A 48 16.55 3.95 11.68
CA LEU A 48 16.02 4.52 12.92
C LEU A 48 16.67 3.90 14.16
N ILE A 49 16.87 2.59 14.19
CA ILE A 49 17.58 1.88 15.28
C ILE A 49 19.05 2.30 15.35
N ALA A 50 19.76 2.35 14.21
CA ALA A 50 21.15 2.78 14.14
C ALA A 50 21.34 4.23 14.60
N LEU A 51 20.33 5.06 14.37
CA LEU A 51 20.25 6.42 14.86
C LEU A 51 19.76 6.51 16.31
N GLY A 52 19.49 5.40 17.01
CA GLY A 52 19.03 5.38 18.40
C GLY A 52 17.64 5.96 18.63
N LEU A 53 16.80 5.95 17.58
CA LEU A 53 15.45 6.53 17.56
C LEU A 53 14.36 5.47 17.69
N ALA A 54 14.72 4.21 17.54
CA ALA A 54 13.87 3.07 17.83
C ALA A 54 14.66 2.09 18.71
N GLU A 55 14.12 1.76 19.89
CA GLU A 55 14.63 0.62 20.67
C GLU A 55 13.97 -0.67 20.18
N GLY A 56 14.55 -1.83 20.49
CA GLY A 56 14.10 -3.14 19.99
C GLY A 56 12.69 -3.61 20.46
N HIS A 57 11.86 -2.72 20.99
CA HIS A 57 10.52 -2.94 21.56
C HIS A 57 9.67 -1.65 21.43
N PRO A 58 8.33 -1.67 21.63
CA PRO A 58 7.38 -0.81 20.90
C PRO A 58 7.70 0.68 21.07
N LEU A 59 7.47 1.47 20.01
CA LEU A 59 7.73 2.91 19.94
C LEU A 59 7.04 3.63 21.11
N SER A 60 7.75 3.77 22.23
CA SER A 60 7.17 4.25 23.47
C SER A 60 6.78 5.74 23.40
N SER A 61 5.90 6.11 24.32
CA SER A 61 5.03 7.29 24.50
C SER A 61 5.58 8.71 24.28
N SER A 62 6.71 8.93 23.61
CA SER A 62 7.12 10.25 23.12
C SER A 62 7.38 10.29 21.62
N LEU A 63 6.44 9.76 20.82
CA LEU A 63 6.50 9.79 19.35
C LEU A 63 6.95 11.15 18.79
N SER A 64 6.47 12.28 19.35
CA SER A 64 6.84 13.62 18.89
C SER A 64 8.30 14.03 19.17
N ALA A 65 8.87 13.62 20.31
CA ALA A 65 10.28 13.85 20.63
C ALA A 65 11.20 12.93 19.81
N THR A 66 10.76 11.69 19.60
CA THR A 66 11.42 10.71 18.73
C THR A 66 11.43 11.18 17.28
N VAL A 67 10.30 11.71 16.78
CA VAL A 67 10.15 12.29 15.44
C VAL A 67 11.04 13.53 15.26
N SER A 68 11.04 14.45 16.21
CA SER A 68 11.87 15.67 16.12
C SER A 68 13.38 15.34 16.15
N GLN A 69 13.81 14.41 17.00
CA GLN A 69 15.19 13.93 17.01
C GLN A 69 15.53 13.14 15.75
N ALA A 70 14.58 12.36 15.22
CA ALA A 70 14.75 11.62 13.97
C ALA A 70 14.97 12.55 12.80
N ARG A 71 14.14 13.59 12.68
CA ARG A 71 14.28 14.65 11.69
C ARG A 71 15.64 15.32 11.77
N GLN A 72 16.07 15.71 12.97
CA GLN A 72 17.36 16.38 13.17
C GLN A 72 18.54 15.46 12.79
N ARG A 73 18.48 14.18 13.17
CA ARG A 73 19.54 13.19 12.89
C ARG A 73 19.58 12.77 11.42
N LEU A 74 18.43 12.56 10.77
CA LEU A 74 18.36 12.26 9.34
C LEU A 74 18.79 13.45 8.46
N ALA A 75 18.55 14.68 8.92
CA ALA A 75 19.02 15.88 8.25
C ALA A 75 20.55 16.00 8.26
N THR A 76 21.21 15.62 9.37
CA THR A 76 22.67 15.72 9.53
C THR A 76 23.42 14.46 9.07
N ASN A 77 22.90 13.27 9.34
CA ASN A 77 23.58 11.97 9.20
C ASN A 77 22.73 10.94 8.47
N MET A 78 22.31 11.27 7.25
CA MET A 78 21.63 10.29 6.41
C MET A 78 22.57 9.12 6.08
N PRO A 79 22.20 7.88 6.41
CA PRO A 79 23.09 6.75 6.21
C PRO A 79 23.38 6.53 4.72
N ALA A 80 24.62 6.15 4.41
CA ALA A 80 25.04 5.85 3.04
C ALA A 80 24.30 4.63 2.45
N SER A 81 23.72 3.79 3.32
CA SER A 81 22.90 2.62 3.01
C SER A 81 21.41 2.93 2.83
N ALA A 82 20.99 4.20 2.92
CA ALA A 82 19.59 4.57 2.73
C ALA A 82 19.10 4.07 1.36
N PRO A 83 17.90 3.45 1.28
CA PRO A 83 17.37 2.97 0.01
C PRO A 83 17.23 4.12 -1.02
N PRO A 84 17.25 3.81 -2.32
CA PRO A 84 16.88 4.79 -3.35
C PRO A 84 15.52 5.42 -3.04
N PHE A 85 15.43 6.75 -3.19
CA PHE A 85 14.19 7.49 -2.91
C PHE A 85 12.96 6.90 -3.61
N GLN A 86 13.13 6.38 -4.82
CA GLN A 86 12.05 5.75 -5.57
C GLN A 86 11.50 4.52 -4.83
N GLU A 87 12.36 3.64 -4.29
CA GLU A 87 11.90 2.46 -3.55
C GLU A 87 11.09 2.83 -2.30
N ILE A 88 11.48 3.91 -1.62
CA ILE A 88 10.74 4.40 -0.45
C ILE A 88 9.42 5.02 -0.86
N LEU A 89 9.42 5.86 -1.90
CA LEU A 89 8.21 6.45 -2.43
C LEU A 89 7.25 5.37 -2.90
N ASP A 90 7.78 4.33 -3.54
CA ASP A 90 7.03 3.17 -3.95
C ASP A 90 6.34 2.58 -2.71
N ASP A 91 7.10 2.07 -1.75
CA ASP A 91 6.53 1.40 -0.57
C ASP A 91 5.56 2.30 0.22
N TRP A 92 5.83 3.61 0.29
CA TRP A 92 4.92 4.56 0.93
C TRP A 92 3.60 4.67 0.17
N MET A 93 3.63 4.79 -1.16
CA MET A 93 2.41 4.82 -1.96
C MET A 93 1.63 3.51 -1.80
N TYR A 94 2.27 2.36 -1.73
CA TYR A 94 1.55 1.11 -1.45
C TYR A 94 0.80 1.13 -0.12
N LEU A 95 1.43 1.65 0.93
CA LEU A 95 0.86 1.66 2.28
C LEU A 95 -0.26 2.70 2.42
N PHE A 96 -0.03 3.90 1.91
CA PHE A 96 -0.90 5.06 2.14
C PHE A 96 -1.82 5.41 0.97
N SER A 97 -1.61 4.80 -0.20
CA SER A 97 -2.58 4.82 -1.31
C SER A 97 -3.19 3.45 -1.61
N GLY A 98 -2.74 2.39 -0.92
CA GLY A 98 -3.22 1.03 -1.12
C GLY A 98 -4.06 0.45 0.03
N TYR A 99 -3.88 -0.84 0.28
CA TYR A 99 -4.95 -1.73 0.75
C TYR A 99 -5.38 -1.61 2.24
N HIS A 100 -4.78 -0.74 3.07
CA HIS A 100 -4.81 -0.87 4.54
C HIS A 100 -5.10 0.41 5.37
N SER A 101 -5.64 1.49 4.80
CA SER A 101 -5.97 2.73 5.56
C SER A 101 -7.02 3.58 4.83
N PRO A 102 -7.63 4.62 5.46
CA PRO A 102 -8.34 5.66 4.72
C PRO A 102 -7.30 6.42 3.90
N THR A 103 -7.13 5.94 2.67
CA THR A 103 -5.92 6.09 1.88
C THR A 103 -6.07 7.23 0.88
N LEU A 104 -4.92 7.84 0.55
CA LEU A 104 -4.83 8.71 -0.61
C LEU A 104 -5.28 7.93 -1.85
N PRO A 105 -6.11 8.50 -2.71
CA PRO A 105 -6.63 7.74 -3.83
C PRO A 105 -5.53 7.45 -4.83
N THR A 106 -5.61 6.30 -5.46
CA THR A 106 -4.72 5.94 -6.57
C THR A 106 -5.22 6.49 -7.90
N THR A 107 -6.42 7.06 -7.93
CA THR A 107 -7.03 7.55 -9.16
C THR A 107 -6.36 8.81 -9.67
N ARG A 108 -6.38 9.01 -10.98
CA ARG A 108 -5.84 10.24 -11.62
C ARG A 108 -6.75 11.46 -11.48
N GLY A 109 -8.00 11.26 -11.03
CA GLY A 109 -8.98 12.32 -10.82
C GLY A 109 -8.66 13.22 -9.61
N PRO A 110 -9.24 14.43 -9.54
CA PRO A 110 -9.07 15.32 -8.39
C PRO A 110 -9.65 14.76 -7.10
N PHE A 111 -8.87 14.81 -6.02
CA PHE A 111 -9.26 14.27 -4.72
C PHE A 111 -9.06 15.24 -3.56
N ALA A 112 -9.87 15.07 -2.52
CA ALA A 112 -9.66 15.71 -1.23
C ALA A 112 -8.78 14.80 -0.35
N THR A 113 -8.05 15.41 0.59
CA THR A 113 -7.22 14.68 1.54
C THR A 113 -7.63 15.04 2.96
N GLU A 114 -7.50 14.11 3.89
CA GLU A 114 -7.69 14.40 5.31
C GLU A 114 -6.56 15.28 5.86
N SER A 115 -6.83 16.01 6.95
CA SER A 115 -5.87 16.96 7.53
C SER A 115 -4.56 16.30 7.97
N VAL A 116 -4.60 15.02 8.32
CA VAL A 116 -3.41 14.24 8.71
C VAL A 116 -2.39 14.13 7.57
N TYR A 117 -2.84 14.15 6.32
CA TYR A 117 -1.98 14.11 5.13
C TYR A 117 -1.58 15.51 4.63
N ALA A 118 -2.04 16.60 5.25
CA ALA A 118 -1.84 17.94 4.72
C ALA A 118 -0.36 18.30 4.53
N HIS A 119 0.51 17.88 5.46
CA HIS A 119 1.94 18.16 5.37
C HIS A 119 2.62 17.39 4.23
N VAL A 120 2.38 16.07 4.12
CA VAL A 120 2.96 15.26 3.03
C VAL A 120 2.43 15.71 1.67
N MET A 121 1.15 16.08 1.57
CA MET A 121 0.58 16.60 0.32
C MET A 121 1.19 17.95 -0.07
N ALA A 122 1.48 18.83 0.88
CA ALA A 122 2.20 20.07 0.61
C ALA A 122 3.61 19.80 0.05
N LEU A 123 4.31 18.78 0.57
CA LEU A 123 5.61 18.35 0.06
C LEU A 123 5.49 17.69 -1.33
N PHE A 124 4.50 16.84 -1.56
CA PHE A 124 4.26 16.28 -2.89
C PHE A 124 3.96 17.38 -3.92
N VAL A 125 3.24 18.44 -3.52
CA VAL A 125 3.03 19.61 -4.39
C VAL A 125 4.34 20.36 -4.65
N SER A 126 5.12 20.66 -3.61
CA SER A 126 6.38 21.40 -3.76
C SER A 126 7.42 20.66 -4.60
N HIS A 127 7.36 19.32 -4.60
CA HIS A 127 8.22 18.45 -5.40
C HIS A 127 7.62 18.07 -6.75
N GLY A 128 6.41 18.53 -7.07
CA GLY A 128 5.73 18.25 -8.33
C GLY A 128 5.35 16.79 -8.52
N PHE A 129 5.11 16.03 -7.44
CA PHE A 129 4.45 14.72 -7.46
C PHE A 129 2.93 14.86 -7.51
N ALA A 130 2.40 15.92 -6.89
CA ALA A 130 1.00 16.33 -6.99
C ALA A 130 0.92 17.79 -7.46
N ARG A 131 -0.26 18.22 -7.88
CA ARG A 131 -0.62 19.64 -8.01
C ARG A 131 -1.88 19.91 -7.21
N LYS A 132 -2.03 21.14 -6.72
CA LYS A 132 -3.21 21.59 -5.99
C LYS A 132 -4.08 22.45 -6.91
N GLU A 133 -5.34 22.08 -7.06
CA GLU A 133 -6.36 22.82 -7.80
C GLU A 133 -7.54 23.10 -6.86
N ALA A 134 -7.73 24.38 -6.49
CA ALA A 134 -8.64 24.77 -5.41
C ALA A 134 -8.36 23.98 -4.11
N GLU A 135 -9.36 23.28 -3.56
CA GLU A 135 -9.22 22.43 -2.37
C GLU A 135 -8.96 20.96 -2.68
N LYS A 136 -8.59 20.64 -3.93
CA LYS A 136 -8.31 19.27 -4.37
C LYS A 136 -6.87 19.12 -4.83
N TYR A 137 -6.40 17.88 -4.79
CA TYR A 137 -5.10 17.45 -5.28
C TYR A 137 -5.28 16.57 -6.50
N ILE A 138 -4.30 16.62 -7.40
CA ILE A 138 -4.23 15.77 -8.58
C ILE A 138 -2.81 15.23 -8.67
N TRP A 139 -2.68 13.92 -8.85
CA TRP A 139 -1.39 13.30 -9.10
C TRP A 139 -0.80 13.73 -10.45
N THR A 140 0.51 13.96 -10.48
CA THR A 140 1.22 14.30 -11.73
C THR A 140 1.91 13.08 -12.32
N GLU A 141 2.46 13.19 -13.53
CA GLU A 141 3.26 12.11 -14.12
C GLU A 141 4.49 11.72 -13.30
N LYS A 142 4.97 12.60 -12.42
CA LYS A 142 6.15 12.33 -11.62
C LYS A 142 5.90 11.22 -10.58
N ILE A 143 4.66 11.01 -10.15
CA ILE A 143 4.30 9.89 -9.25
C ILE A 143 4.08 8.59 -10.03
N ALA A 144 3.96 8.63 -11.36
CA ALA A 144 3.60 7.47 -12.18
C ALA A 144 4.51 6.25 -11.97
N PRO A 145 5.85 6.37 -11.81
CA PRO A 145 6.69 5.21 -11.51
C PRO A 145 6.26 4.48 -10.24
N ALA A 146 5.92 5.21 -9.18
CA ALA A 146 5.43 4.64 -7.92
C ALA A 146 4.02 4.08 -8.02
N MET A 147 3.14 4.72 -8.78
CA MET A 147 1.79 4.16 -9.02
C MET A 147 1.85 2.88 -9.86
N ARG A 148 2.79 2.80 -10.82
CA ARG A 148 2.99 1.60 -11.66
C ARG A 148 3.62 0.45 -10.87
N SER A 149 4.55 0.72 -9.95
CA SER A 149 5.18 -0.34 -9.15
C SER A 149 4.18 -1.10 -8.28
N PHE A 150 3.00 -0.53 -7.98
CA PHE A 150 1.88 -1.20 -7.31
C PHE A 150 0.65 -1.41 -8.17
N TYR A 151 0.82 -1.44 -9.49
CA TYR A 151 -0.23 -1.81 -10.44
C TYR A 151 -1.51 -0.99 -10.26
N GLN A 152 -1.33 0.30 -9.98
CA GLN A 152 -2.41 1.27 -9.92
C GLN A 152 -2.58 1.97 -11.27
N TRP A 153 -1.48 2.27 -11.97
CA TRP A 153 -1.49 2.87 -13.31
C TRP A 153 -0.86 1.93 -14.33
N THR A 154 -1.30 2.00 -15.59
CA THR A 154 -0.63 1.33 -16.72
C THR A 154 0.61 2.11 -17.20
N PRO A 155 1.50 1.50 -18.01
CA PRO A 155 2.53 2.22 -18.76
C PRO A 155 1.96 3.35 -19.62
N GLU A 156 0.77 3.17 -20.17
CA GLU A 156 0.00 4.11 -20.97
C GLU A 156 -0.69 5.21 -20.13
N LEU A 157 -0.47 5.19 -18.80
CA LEU A 157 -1.00 6.17 -17.83
C LEU A 157 -2.53 6.12 -17.67
N GLU A 158 -3.12 5.00 -18.03
CA GLU A 158 -4.52 4.72 -17.76
C GLU A 158 -4.67 4.30 -16.30
N ASP A 159 -5.77 4.73 -15.70
CA ASP A 159 -6.17 4.26 -14.39
C ASP A 159 -6.58 2.79 -14.54
N LEU A 160 -5.84 1.86 -13.93
CA LEU A 160 -6.21 0.44 -13.95
C LEU A 160 -7.58 0.20 -13.29
N GLY A 161 -8.08 1.19 -12.54
CA GLY A 161 -9.43 1.21 -12.02
C GLY A 161 -10.54 1.19 -13.07
N ASP A 162 -10.32 1.53 -14.34
CA ASP A 162 -11.42 1.57 -15.32
C ASP A 162 -11.43 0.39 -16.31
N LEU A 163 -10.28 -0.04 -16.81
CA LEU A 163 -10.20 -1.14 -17.79
C LEU A 163 -10.32 -2.54 -17.16
N GLU A 164 -9.74 -2.76 -15.97
CA GLU A 164 -9.86 -4.04 -15.26
C GLU A 164 -11.15 -4.13 -14.44
N THR A 165 -11.83 -3.01 -14.13
CA THR A 165 -13.11 -3.04 -13.40
C THR A 165 -14.21 -3.72 -14.20
N GLN A 166 -14.21 -3.59 -15.53
CA GLN A 166 -15.18 -4.31 -16.35
C GLN A 166 -14.97 -5.83 -16.30
N GLU A 167 -13.72 -6.30 -16.33
CA GLU A 167 -13.38 -7.73 -16.23
C GLU A 167 -13.67 -8.27 -14.83
N ILE A 168 -13.31 -7.52 -13.79
CA ILE A 168 -13.60 -7.87 -12.40
C ILE A 168 -15.11 -7.85 -12.13
N ASP A 169 -15.86 -6.87 -12.63
CA ASP A 169 -17.31 -6.82 -12.50
C ASP A 169 -18.00 -7.96 -13.26
N GLN A 170 -17.47 -8.37 -14.42
CA GLN A 170 -17.94 -9.56 -15.14
C GLN A 170 -17.63 -10.86 -14.39
N ALA A 171 -16.43 -10.99 -13.83
CA ALA A 171 -16.06 -12.12 -12.99
C ALA A 171 -16.94 -12.18 -11.73
N LEU A 172 -17.22 -11.05 -11.09
CA LEU A 172 -18.14 -10.96 -9.95
C LEU A 172 -19.58 -11.30 -10.33
N ALA A 173 -20.05 -10.85 -11.49
CA ALA A 173 -21.40 -11.13 -11.95
C ALA A 173 -21.60 -12.62 -12.29
N SER A 174 -20.52 -13.31 -12.68
CA SER A 174 -20.54 -14.73 -13.07
C SER A 174 -20.11 -15.69 -11.97
N VAL A 175 -19.74 -15.20 -10.78
CA VAL A 175 -19.29 -16.07 -9.68
C VAL A 175 -20.40 -17.05 -9.25
N PRO A 176 -20.13 -18.37 -9.24
CA PRO A 176 -21.05 -19.35 -8.69
C PRO A 176 -21.34 -19.08 -7.21
N LYS A 177 -22.60 -19.21 -6.81
CA LYS A 177 -23.05 -18.93 -5.44
C LYS A 177 -22.32 -19.78 -4.41
N GLU A 178 -21.97 -21.02 -4.76
CA GLU A 178 -21.22 -21.95 -3.92
C GLU A 178 -19.81 -21.43 -3.62
N ILE A 179 -19.15 -20.83 -4.63
CA ILE A 179 -17.82 -20.24 -4.48
C ILE A 179 -17.91 -18.98 -3.63
N GLU A 180 -18.89 -18.13 -3.91
CA GLU A 180 -19.14 -16.92 -3.13
C GLU A 180 -19.40 -17.24 -1.65
N THR A 181 -20.33 -18.16 -1.35
CA THR A 181 -20.61 -18.59 0.03
C THR A 181 -19.35 -19.13 0.70
N ARG A 182 -18.58 -19.98 0.01
CA ARG A 182 -17.33 -20.53 0.56
C ARG A 182 -16.33 -19.43 0.89
N ILE A 183 -16.15 -18.46 0.00
CA ILE A 183 -15.24 -17.32 0.21
C ILE A 183 -15.66 -16.48 1.42
N LEU A 184 -16.96 -16.18 1.54
CA LEU A 184 -17.50 -15.34 2.61
C LEU A 184 -17.50 -16.04 3.97
N GLU A 185 -17.83 -17.32 4.03
CA GLU A 185 -17.83 -18.13 5.27
C GLU A 185 -16.43 -18.34 5.84
N THR A 186 -15.40 -18.20 5.01
CA THR A 186 -14.03 -18.45 5.45
C THR A 186 -13.56 -17.42 6.48
N GLY A 187 -14.01 -16.15 6.36
CA GLY A 187 -13.64 -15.04 7.25
C GLY A 187 -12.15 -14.68 7.30
N ASP A 188 -11.32 -15.34 6.49
CA ASP A 188 -9.86 -15.23 6.45
C ASP A 188 -9.43 -14.84 5.03
N PRO A 189 -8.88 -13.63 4.84
CA PRO A 189 -8.49 -13.13 3.52
C PRO A 189 -7.54 -14.05 2.75
N PHE A 190 -6.57 -14.69 3.42
CA PHE A 190 -5.59 -15.53 2.75
C PHE A 190 -6.20 -16.82 2.22
N LYS A 191 -7.11 -17.42 3.00
CA LYS A 191 -7.85 -18.61 2.56
C LYS A 191 -8.83 -18.27 1.44
N SER A 192 -9.50 -17.11 1.51
CA SER A 192 -10.39 -16.63 0.46
C SER A 192 -9.66 -16.36 -0.85
N LEU A 193 -8.49 -15.72 -0.80
CA LEU A 193 -7.64 -15.52 -1.98
C LEU A 193 -7.16 -16.84 -2.58
N ARG A 194 -6.86 -17.83 -1.73
CA ARG A 194 -6.51 -19.16 -2.20
C ARG A 194 -7.66 -19.87 -2.91
N ILE A 195 -8.89 -19.73 -2.40
CA ILE A 195 -10.09 -20.26 -3.08
C ILE A 195 -10.26 -19.61 -4.45
N ILE A 196 -10.17 -18.29 -4.54
CA ILE A 196 -10.26 -17.57 -5.82
C ILE A 196 -9.18 -18.07 -6.79
N LYS A 197 -7.94 -18.19 -6.33
CA LYS A 197 -6.84 -18.68 -7.14
C LYS A 197 -7.05 -20.12 -7.65
N GLU A 198 -7.58 -21.01 -6.81
CA GLU A 198 -7.81 -22.40 -7.18
C GLU A 198 -8.98 -22.53 -8.17
N LEU A 199 -9.97 -21.64 -8.08
CA LEU A 199 -11.25 -21.79 -8.76
C LEU A 199 -11.51 -20.76 -9.86
N TRP A 200 -10.64 -19.78 -10.06
CA TRP A 200 -10.73 -18.80 -11.15
C TRP A 200 -9.41 -18.76 -11.93
N ASP A 201 -9.48 -19.09 -13.22
CA ASP A 201 -8.31 -19.14 -14.10
C ASP A 201 -7.97 -17.79 -14.75
N GLY A 202 -8.75 -16.74 -14.45
CA GLY A 202 -8.65 -15.41 -15.06
C GLY A 202 -9.81 -15.09 -15.99
N GLU A 203 -10.55 -16.10 -16.45
CA GLU A 203 -11.69 -15.92 -17.37
C GLU A 203 -12.94 -16.64 -16.85
N VAL A 204 -12.79 -17.86 -16.32
CA VAL A 204 -13.88 -18.75 -15.96
C VAL A 204 -13.76 -19.25 -14.53
N TRP A 205 -14.91 -19.34 -13.85
CA TRP A 205 -15.03 -19.99 -12.55
C TRP A 205 -15.22 -21.50 -12.68
N HIS A 206 -14.41 -22.25 -11.95
CA HIS A 206 -14.45 -23.71 -11.86
C HIS A 206 -14.90 -24.13 -10.46
N LEU A 207 -15.82 -25.09 -10.37
CA LEU A 207 -16.25 -25.64 -9.07
C LEU A 207 -15.21 -26.61 -8.46
N VAL A 208 -14.25 -27.04 -9.28
CA VAL A 208 -13.13 -27.88 -8.88
C VAL A 208 -11.84 -27.19 -9.32
N PRO A 209 -10.72 -27.35 -8.60
CA PRO A 209 -9.49 -26.70 -8.98
C PRO A 209 -9.09 -27.05 -10.42
N ALA A 210 -8.85 -26.03 -11.23
CA ALA A 210 -8.31 -26.25 -12.57
C ALA A 210 -6.94 -26.93 -12.44
N LYS A 211 -6.64 -27.91 -13.30
CA LYS A 211 -5.32 -28.57 -13.35
C LYS A 211 -4.30 -27.62 -13.97
N ASN A 212 -4.05 -26.48 -13.33
CA ASN A 212 -3.07 -25.52 -13.81
C ASN A 212 -1.78 -25.69 -13.00
N GLU A 213 -0.71 -26.02 -13.72
CA GLU A 213 0.65 -25.90 -13.20
C GLU A 213 1.04 -24.42 -13.10
N SER A 214 1.94 -24.12 -12.15
CA SER A 214 2.85 -22.97 -12.19
C SER A 214 2.33 -21.59 -11.73
N SER A 215 2.05 -21.44 -10.43
CA SER A 215 2.60 -20.34 -9.60
C SER A 215 1.98 -20.38 -8.21
N ASN A 216 2.79 -20.22 -7.16
CA ASN A 216 2.27 -20.03 -5.80
C ASN A 216 1.78 -18.60 -5.54
N ALA A 217 2.13 -17.63 -6.39
CA ALA A 217 1.78 -16.23 -6.18
C ALA A 217 0.28 -15.97 -6.41
N ILE A 218 -0.31 -15.15 -5.53
CA ILE A 218 -1.62 -14.55 -5.72
C ILE A 218 -1.45 -13.37 -6.67
N THR A 219 -2.32 -13.24 -7.67
CA THR A 219 -2.28 -12.12 -8.62
C THR A 219 -3.08 -10.93 -8.09
N ASN A 220 -2.79 -9.74 -8.61
CA ASN A 220 -3.52 -8.52 -8.23
C ASN A 220 -5.01 -8.60 -8.61
N ALA A 221 -5.34 -9.23 -9.74
CA ALA A 221 -6.72 -9.47 -10.14
C ALA A 221 -7.48 -10.30 -9.09
N GLN A 222 -6.84 -11.32 -8.51
CA GLN A 222 -7.43 -12.14 -7.44
C GLN A 222 -7.65 -11.32 -6.15
N MET A 223 -6.75 -10.40 -5.82
CA MET A 223 -6.92 -9.50 -4.66
C MET A 223 -8.06 -8.50 -4.86
N ARG A 224 -8.19 -7.90 -6.05
CA ARG A 224 -9.28 -6.98 -6.38
C ARG A 224 -10.64 -7.69 -6.39
N LEU A 225 -10.68 -8.90 -6.97
CA LEU A 225 -11.88 -9.73 -7.00
C LEU A 225 -12.36 -10.07 -5.58
N TYR A 226 -11.45 -10.51 -4.71
CA TYR A 226 -11.75 -10.76 -3.30
C TYR A 226 -12.38 -9.54 -2.62
N ARG A 227 -11.76 -8.37 -2.74
CA ARG A 227 -12.24 -7.14 -2.11
C ARG A 227 -13.67 -6.79 -2.55
N ARG A 228 -13.92 -6.82 -3.85
CA ARG A 228 -15.23 -6.48 -4.42
C ARG A 228 -16.31 -7.49 -4.01
N MET A 229 -15.96 -8.77 -3.84
CA MET A 229 -16.88 -9.77 -3.28
C MET A 229 -17.28 -9.44 -1.85
N ILE A 230 -16.32 -9.03 -1.02
CA ILE A 230 -16.60 -8.65 0.35
C ILE A 230 -17.41 -7.34 0.41
N GLU A 231 -17.04 -6.32 -0.37
CA GLU A 231 -17.81 -5.08 -0.53
C GLU A 231 -19.28 -5.33 -0.87
N ARG A 232 -19.52 -6.24 -1.83
CA ARG A 232 -20.86 -6.65 -2.25
C ARG A 232 -21.63 -7.33 -1.12
N ALA A 233 -20.96 -8.17 -0.33
CA ALA A 233 -21.59 -8.95 0.73
C ALA A 233 -21.88 -8.13 1.99
N THR A 234 -21.03 -7.17 2.34
CA THR A 234 -21.13 -6.37 3.58
C THR A 234 -21.77 -5.00 3.35
N GLY A 235 -21.92 -4.57 2.09
CA GLY A 235 -22.38 -3.22 1.75
C GLY A 235 -21.41 -2.12 2.18
N SER A 236 -20.19 -2.49 2.57
CA SER A 236 -19.15 -1.62 3.10
C SER A 236 -17.81 -2.06 2.54
N SER A 237 -16.90 -1.13 2.21
CA SER A 237 -15.51 -1.52 2.00
C SER A 237 -15.01 -2.23 3.25
N PRO A 238 -14.51 -3.48 3.18
CA PRO A 238 -14.04 -4.21 4.36
C PRO A 238 -12.79 -3.63 5.01
N PHE A 239 -12.25 -2.54 4.44
CA PHE A 239 -11.09 -1.81 4.91
C PHE A 239 -11.31 -0.32 4.66
#